data_AF-A0A7S3MF25-F1
#
_entry.id   AF-A0A7S3MF25-F1
#
_cell.length_a   1.000
_cell.length_b   1.000
_cell.length_c   1.000
_cell.angle_alpha   90.00
_cell.angle_beta   90.00
_cell.angle_gamma   90.00
#
_symmetry.space_group_name_H-M   'P 1'
#
loop_
_entity.id
_entity.type
_entity.pdbx_description
1 polymer ?
#
loop_
_entity_poly.entity_id
_entity_poly.type
_entity_poly.pdbx_seq_one_letter_code
_entity_poly.pdbx_strand_id
1 'polypeptide(L)'
;ERFRCPEALFQPSLLGMEASGIHDLAFQAITKCDMDVQKGLASNIVLSGGTMMFQGMRQRMLKELTLLAPPSLLMKVTMPSSPRDAAFVGGSILASVGDVQRRWLTKKEYDEHGVSIIHSRCLNLTDLAARQGGGQW
;
A
#
# COMPACT_ATOMS: atom_id res chain seq x y z
N GLU A 1 9.23 18.84 20.40
CA GLU A 1 9.71 18.07 19.21
C GLU A 1 8.88 16.84 18.86
N ARG A 2 8.30 16.10 19.84
CA ARG A 2 7.51 14.87 19.61
C ARG A 2 6.39 14.96 18.55
N PHE A 3 5.76 16.12 18.40
CA PHE A 3 4.73 16.34 17.38
C PHE A 3 5.27 16.90 16.06
N ARG A 4 6.38 17.65 16.12
CA ARG A 4 6.96 18.32 14.94
C ARG A 4 7.59 17.34 13.96
N CYS A 5 8.21 16.27 14.46
CA CYS A 5 8.86 15.26 13.64
C CYS A 5 7.88 14.50 12.72
N PRO A 6 6.76 13.92 13.22
CA PRO A 6 5.77 13.30 12.34
C PRO A 6 4.98 14.32 11.51
N GLU A 7 4.88 15.59 11.94
CA GLU A 7 4.18 16.63 11.18
C GLU A 7 4.84 16.89 9.83
N ALA A 8 6.16 16.75 9.72
CA ALA A 8 6.87 16.92 8.46
C ALA A 8 6.41 15.94 7.36
N LEU A 9 5.79 14.80 7.71
CA LEU A 9 5.19 13.88 6.74
C LEU A 9 3.93 14.47 6.08
N PHE A 10 3.19 15.31 6.80
CA PHE A 10 1.98 15.96 6.30
C PHE A 10 2.26 17.39 5.81
N GLN A 11 3.26 18.06 6.39
CA GLN A 11 3.68 19.41 6.03
C GLN A 11 5.21 19.47 5.82
N PRO A 12 5.72 18.99 4.68
CA PRO A 12 7.16 18.98 4.40
C PRO A 12 7.80 20.38 4.40
N SER A 13 7.00 21.43 4.15
CA SER A 13 7.43 22.83 4.21
C SER A 13 7.98 23.24 5.58
N LEU A 14 7.60 22.56 6.66
CA LEU A 14 8.17 22.77 8.01
C LEU A 14 9.68 22.45 8.07
N LEU A 15 10.19 21.68 7.11
CA LEU A 15 11.61 21.39 6.92
C LEU A 15 12.23 22.20 5.77
N GLY A 16 11.50 23.16 5.21
CA GLY A 16 11.94 23.91 4.02
C GLY A 16 11.91 23.08 2.72
N MET A 17 11.18 21.98 2.70
CA MET A 17 11.05 21.12 1.51
C MET A 17 9.81 21.50 0.69
N GLU A 18 9.99 21.71 -0.61
CA GLU A 18 8.90 21.86 -1.57
C GLU A 18 8.38 20.49 -2.03
N ALA A 19 7.68 19.80 -1.14
CA ALA A 19 7.07 18.50 -1.41
C ALA A 19 5.65 18.44 -0.85
N SER A 20 4.78 17.65 -1.50
CA SER A 20 3.43 17.37 -1.00
C SER A 20 3.46 16.42 0.19
N GLY A 21 2.48 16.56 1.09
CA GLY A 21 2.35 15.65 2.23
C GLY A 21 1.91 14.26 1.78
N ILE A 22 2.12 13.26 2.65
CA ILE A 22 1.76 11.86 2.34
C ILE A 22 0.26 11.67 2.07
N HIS A 23 -0.59 12.50 2.66
CA HIS A 23 -2.04 12.48 2.47
C HIS A 23 -2.44 12.99 1.07
N ASP A 24 -1.83 14.09 0.63
CA ASP A 24 -2.00 14.63 -0.73
C ASP A 24 -1.53 13.62 -1.77
N LEU A 25 -0.33 13.05 -1.58
CA LEU A 25 0.24 12.07 -2.51
C LEU A 25 -0.63 10.81 -2.59
N ALA A 26 -1.15 10.32 -1.46
CA ALA A 26 -2.04 9.18 -1.43
C ALA A 26 -3.37 9.48 -2.16
N PHE A 27 -3.97 10.65 -1.91
CA PHE A 27 -5.20 11.03 -2.58
C PHE A 27 -5.00 11.25 -4.09
N GLN A 28 -3.91 11.91 -4.48
CA GLN A 28 -3.54 12.07 -5.89
C GLN A 28 -3.30 10.73 -6.60
N ALA A 29 -2.73 9.75 -5.92
CA ALA A 29 -2.57 8.41 -6.48
C ALA A 29 -3.93 7.76 -6.76
N ILE A 30 -4.90 7.89 -5.84
CA ILE A 30 -6.26 7.38 -6.02
C ILE A 30 -6.95 8.10 -7.18
N THR A 31 -6.88 9.44 -7.24
CA THR A 31 -7.58 10.22 -8.29
C THR A 31 -6.98 10.05 -9.68
N LYS A 32 -5.72 9.63 -9.78
CA LYS A 32 -5.08 9.25 -11.06
C LYS A 32 -5.53 7.89 -11.59
N CYS A 33 -6.16 7.05 -10.76
CA CYS A 33 -6.71 5.77 -11.21
C CYS A 33 -8.10 5.95 -11.85
N ASP A 34 -8.52 4.96 -12.64
CA ASP A 34 -9.85 4.95 -13.26
C ASP A 34 -10.97 5.02 -12.21
N MET A 35 -12.03 5.76 -12.53
CA MET A 35 -13.15 6.03 -11.60
C MET A 35 -13.72 4.76 -10.96
N ASP A 36 -13.79 3.67 -11.71
CA ASP A 36 -14.36 2.39 -11.27
C ASP A 36 -13.58 1.76 -10.11
N VAL A 37 -12.25 2.00 -10.02
CA VAL A 37 -11.41 1.45 -8.95
C VAL A 37 -11.23 2.41 -7.78
N GLN A 38 -11.47 3.71 -7.96
CA GLN A 38 -11.21 4.73 -6.93
C GLN A 38 -11.95 4.44 -5.62
N LYS A 39 -13.23 4.02 -5.70
CA LYS A 39 -14.02 3.67 -4.52
C LYS A 39 -13.44 2.46 -3.78
N GLY A 40 -12.93 1.47 -4.52
CA GLY A 40 -12.24 0.32 -3.96
C GLY A 40 -10.95 0.73 -3.25
N LEU A 41 -10.15 1.61 -3.86
CA LEU A 41 -8.90 2.08 -3.27
C LEU A 41 -9.12 2.95 -2.03
N ALA A 42 -10.06 3.89 -2.10
CA ALA A 42 -10.41 4.80 -0.99
C ALA A 42 -10.90 4.06 0.27
N SER A 43 -11.56 2.91 0.08
CA SER A 43 -12.07 2.09 1.18
C SER A 43 -11.08 1.05 1.72
N ASN A 44 -9.89 0.92 1.10
CA ASN A 44 -8.91 -0.12 1.42
C ASN A 44 -7.49 0.44 1.62
N ILE A 45 -7.35 1.54 2.36
CA ILE A 45 -6.04 2.11 2.69
C ILE A 45 -5.50 1.43 3.95
N VAL A 46 -4.31 0.83 3.85
CA VAL A 46 -3.63 0.15 4.96
C VAL A 46 -2.33 0.89 5.30
N LEU A 47 -2.17 1.30 6.56
CA LEU A 47 -0.93 1.90 7.04
C LEU A 47 0.03 0.81 7.55
N SER A 48 1.21 0.72 6.96
CA SER A 48 2.26 -0.24 7.33
C SER A 48 3.63 0.43 7.45
N GLY A 49 4.58 -0.25 8.10
CA GLY A 49 5.94 0.23 8.33
C GLY A 49 6.15 0.91 9.69
N GLY A 50 7.41 1.08 10.07
CA GLY A 50 7.80 1.63 11.37
C GLY A 50 7.37 3.08 11.59
N THR A 51 7.36 3.90 10.55
CA THR A 51 6.92 5.31 10.60
C THR A 51 5.45 5.45 10.98
N MET A 52 4.62 4.44 10.71
CA MET A 52 3.19 4.48 11.05
C MET A 52 2.92 4.19 12.54
N MET A 53 3.95 3.87 13.32
CA MET A 53 3.85 3.61 14.76
C MET A 53 3.64 4.88 15.60
N PHE A 54 3.75 6.08 15.03
CA PHE A 54 3.45 7.30 15.78
C PHE A 54 1.99 7.31 16.24
N GLN A 55 1.77 7.73 17.49
CA GLN A 55 0.43 7.77 18.07
C GLN A 55 -0.48 8.72 17.27
N GLY A 56 -1.67 8.24 16.92
CA GLY A 56 -2.67 9.02 16.20
C GLY A 56 -2.48 9.09 14.67
N MET A 57 -1.49 8.39 14.10
CA MET A 57 -1.24 8.41 12.64
C MET A 57 -2.45 8.00 11.81
N ARG A 58 -3.16 6.94 12.22
CA ARG A 58 -4.37 6.48 11.54
C ARG A 58 -5.46 7.57 11.53
N GLN A 59 -5.72 8.17 12.68
CA GLN A 59 -6.72 9.23 12.85
C GLN A 59 -6.33 10.47 12.04
N ARG A 60 -5.05 10.84 12.08
CA ARG A 60 -4.53 11.96 11.31
C ARG A 60 -4.69 11.73 9.81
N MET A 61 -4.23 10.60 9.28
CA MET A 61 -4.35 10.25 7.87
C MET A 61 -5.82 10.23 7.42
N LEU A 62 -6.69 9.59 8.19
CA LEU A 62 -8.12 9.54 7.88
C LEU A 62 -8.74 10.95 7.85
N LYS A 63 -8.39 11.81 8.81
CA LYS A 63 -8.89 13.19 8.84
C LYS A 63 -8.49 13.96 7.59
N GLU A 64 -7.21 13.95 7.23
CA GLU A 64 -6.71 14.70 6.06
C GLU A 64 -7.31 14.17 4.76
N LEU A 65 -7.37 12.85 4.59
CA LEU A 65 -7.96 12.23 3.40
C LEU A 65 -9.46 12.55 3.27
N THR A 66 -10.21 12.55 4.37
CA THR A 66 -11.63 12.91 4.37
C THR A 66 -11.84 14.39 4.05
N LEU A 67 -10.90 15.27 4.40
CA LEU A 67 -10.97 16.70 4.03
C LEU A 67 -10.72 16.92 2.53
N LEU A 68 -9.89 16.08 1.89
CA LEU A 68 -9.61 16.13 0.46
C LEU A 68 -10.71 15.46 -0.39
N ALA A 69 -11.34 14.40 0.13
CA ALA A 69 -12.30 13.61 -0.61
C ALA A 69 -13.67 14.31 -0.74
N PRO A 70 -14.38 14.14 -1.87
CA PRO A 70 -15.76 14.59 -1.99
C PRO A 70 -16.66 13.81 -1.00
N PRO A 71 -17.79 14.39 -0.53
CA PRO A 71 -18.68 13.73 0.44
C PRO A 71 -19.23 12.37 0.03
N SER A 72 -19.25 12.07 -1.28
CA SER A 72 -19.68 10.78 -1.83
C SER A 72 -18.63 9.66 -1.69
N LEU A 73 -17.36 10.01 -1.45
CA LEU A 73 -16.25 9.07 -1.38
C LEU A 73 -15.85 8.83 0.08
N LEU A 74 -16.28 7.69 0.63
CA LEU A 74 -15.95 7.33 2.00
C LEU A 74 -14.51 6.82 2.11
N MET A 75 -13.66 7.58 2.78
CA MET A 75 -12.28 7.19 3.09
C MET A 75 -12.25 6.21 4.27
N LYS A 76 -11.54 5.10 4.11
CA LYS A 76 -11.31 4.13 5.21
C LYS A 76 -9.84 3.78 5.30
N VAL A 77 -9.28 4.07 6.47
CA VAL A 77 -7.87 3.79 6.79
C VAL A 77 -7.82 2.75 7.90
N THR A 78 -7.18 1.62 7.61
CA THR A 78 -6.90 0.56 8.57
C THR A 78 -5.42 0.55 8.91
N MET A 79 -5.12 0.06 10.10
CA MET A 79 -3.76 -0.09 10.59
C MET A 79 -3.72 -1.41 11.36
N PRO A 80 -2.82 -2.35 11.03
CA PRO A 80 -2.68 -3.60 11.77
C PRO A 80 -2.16 -3.31 13.19
N SER A 81 -2.25 -4.31 14.08
CA SER A 81 -1.77 -4.19 15.46
C SER A 81 -0.26 -3.97 15.55
N SER A 82 0.52 -4.58 14.65
CA SER A 82 1.94 -4.28 14.44
C SER A 82 2.22 -3.85 12.98
N PRO A 83 2.14 -2.55 12.66
CA PRO A 83 2.48 -2.00 11.35
C PRO A 83 3.92 -2.28 10.92
N ARG A 84 4.86 -2.30 11.88
CA ARG A 84 6.28 -2.58 11.63
C ARG A 84 6.49 -3.96 10.99
N ASP A 85 5.79 -4.96 11.49
CA ASP A 85 5.99 -6.35 11.10
C ASP A 85 5.06 -6.79 9.96
N ALA A 86 4.15 -5.91 9.54
CA ALA A 86 3.11 -6.21 8.56
C ALA A 86 3.66 -6.80 7.25
N ALA A 87 4.80 -6.30 6.77
CA ALA A 87 5.44 -6.83 5.56
C ALA A 87 5.97 -8.27 5.76
N PHE A 88 6.58 -8.55 6.92
CA PHE A 88 7.07 -9.89 7.26
C PHE A 88 5.93 -10.88 7.44
N VAL A 89 4.88 -10.49 8.17
CA VAL A 89 3.67 -11.30 8.36
C VAL A 89 2.97 -11.56 7.02
N GLY A 90 2.84 -10.55 6.17
CA GLY A 90 2.28 -10.72 4.82
C GLY A 90 3.12 -11.70 3.99
N GLY A 91 4.44 -11.59 4.05
CA GLY A 91 5.37 -12.49 3.36
C GLY A 91 5.29 -13.94 3.86
N SER A 92 5.19 -14.16 5.16
CA SER A 92 5.10 -15.52 5.73
C SER A 92 3.78 -16.20 5.39
N ILE A 93 2.67 -15.44 5.37
CA ILE A 93 1.37 -15.92 4.87
C ILE A 93 1.50 -16.25 3.38
N LEU A 94 2.01 -15.33 2.56
CA LEU A 94 2.15 -15.51 1.12
C LEU A 94 3.00 -16.74 0.76
N ALA A 95 4.10 -16.98 1.47
CA ALA A 95 4.95 -18.16 1.29
C ALA A 95 4.23 -19.48 1.60
N SER A 96 3.19 -19.43 2.44
CA SER A 96 2.41 -20.60 2.87
C SER A 96 1.16 -20.85 1.99
N VAL A 97 0.83 -19.95 1.06
CA VAL A 97 -0.31 -20.12 0.15
C VAL A 97 0.07 -21.07 -1.00
N GLY A 98 -0.64 -22.19 -1.14
CA GLY A 98 -0.33 -23.25 -2.10
C GLY A 98 -0.24 -22.78 -3.56
N ASP A 99 -1.04 -21.81 -3.98
CA ASP A 99 -0.97 -21.25 -5.34
C ASP A 99 0.33 -20.47 -5.61
N VAL A 100 0.97 -19.93 -4.57
CA VAL A 100 2.25 -19.22 -4.68
C VAL A 100 3.40 -20.21 -4.82
N GLN A 101 3.27 -21.43 -4.30
CA GLN A 101 4.28 -22.48 -4.44
C GLN A 101 4.52 -22.86 -5.91
N ARG A 102 3.48 -22.78 -6.75
CA ARG A 102 3.60 -22.99 -8.20
C ARG A 102 4.45 -21.93 -8.91
N ARG A 103 4.67 -20.77 -8.26
CA ARG A 103 5.50 -19.67 -8.77
C ARG A 103 6.93 -19.70 -8.23
N TRP A 104 7.28 -20.67 -7.37
CA TRP A 104 8.65 -20.78 -6.86
C TRP A 104 9.64 -21.00 -8.01
N LEU A 105 10.80 -20.34 -7.88
CA LEU A 105 11.90 -20.47 -8.81
C LEU A 105 12.89 -21.48 -8.25
N THR A 106 13.17 -22.52 -9.02
CA THR A 106 14.23 -23.47 -8.69
C THR A 106 15.58 -22.93 -9.13
N LYS A 107 16.65 -23.42 -8.50
CA LYS A 107 18.03 -23.09 -8.90
C LYS A 107 18.28 -23.43 -10.38
N LYS A 108 17.79 -24.58 -10.85
CA LYS A 108 17.97 -25.02 -12.24
C LYS A 108 17.38 -24.02 -13.24
N GLU A 109 16.16 -23.57 -13.00
CA GLU A 109 15.50 -22.61 -13.88
C GLU A 109 16.24 -21.26 -13.91
N TYR A 110 16.80 -20.83 -12.76
CA TYR A 110 17.61 -19.62 -12.67
C TYR A 110 18.95 -19.76 -13.40
N ASP A 111 19.62 -20.90 -13.29
CA ASP A 111 20.89 -21.16 -13.98
C ASP A 111 20.69 -21.18 -15.51
N GLU A 112 19.52 -21.61 -16.00
CA GLU A 112 19.18 -21.66 -17.43
C GLU A 112 18.78 -20.30 -18.01
N HIS A 113 18.00 -19.49 -17.28
CA HIS A 113 17.38 -18.26 -17.80
C HIS A 113 18.00 -16.98 -17.23
N GLY A 114 18.89 -17.12 -16.25
CA GLY A 114 19.49 -16.01 -15.52
C GLY A 114 18.47 -15.12 -14.80
N VAL A 115 18.82 -13.86 -14.58
CA VAL A 115 18.00 -12.87 -13.86
C VAL A 115 16.63 -12.63 -14.50
N SER A 116 16.49 -12.84 -15.82
CA SER A 116 15.27 -12.56 -16.58
C SER A 116 14.04 -13.31 -16.04
N ILE A 117 14.25 -14.51 -15.48
CA ILE A 117 13.17 -15.36 -14.96
C ILE A 117 12.52 -14.80 -13.70
N ILE A 118 13.23 -13.94 -12.96
CA ILE A 118 12.67 -13.26 -11.79
C ILE A 118 11.55 -12.32 -12.24
N HIS A 119 11.77 -11.56 -13.32
CA HIS A 119 10.77 -10.63 -13.83
C HIS A 119 9.55 -11.32 -14.44
N SER A 120 9.69 -12.54 -14.95
CA SER A 120 8.56 -13.31 -15.51
C SER A 120 7.73 -14.01 -14.43
N ARG A 121 8.35 -14.43 -13.32
CA ARG A 121 7.66 -15.17 -12.24
C ARG A 121 7.27 -14.32 -11.02
N CYS A 122 7.92 -13.19 -10.78
CA CYS A 122 7.50 -12.27 -9.74
C CYS A 122 6.03 -11.92 -9.95
N LEU A 123 5.30 -11.78 -8.84
CA LEU A 123 3.92 -11.31 -8.86
C LEU A 123 3.89 -9.92 -9.49
N ASN A 124 3.66 -9.84 -10.80
CA ASN A 124 3.27 -8.60 -11.42
C ASN A 124 1.94 -8.20 -10.77
N LEU A 125 1.83 -6.97 -10.29
CA LEU A 125 0.61 -6.47 -9.63
C LEU A 125 -0.63 -6.63 -10.55
N THR A 126 -0.42 -6.68 -11.87
CA THR A 126 -1.45 -6.97 -12.88
C THR A 126 -2.01 -8.41 -12.78
N ASP A 127 -1.21 -9.42 -12.42
CA ASP A 127 -1.65 -10.82 -12.31
C ASP A 127 -2.59 -11.07 -11.12
N LEU A 128 -2.42 -10.30 -10.04
CA LEU A 128 -3.26 -10.38 -8.84
C LEU A 128 -4.60 -9.66 -9.05
N ALA A 129 -4.59 -8.53 -9.74
CA ALA A 129 -5.80 -7.80 -10.12
C ALA A 129 -6.66 -8.60 -11.12
N ALA A 130 -6.03 -9.27 -12.09
CA ALA A 130 -6.72 -10.10 -13.07
C ALA A 130 -7.43 -11.33 -12.47
N ARG A 131 -7.11 -11.72 -11.23
CA ARG A 131 -7.71 -12.87 -10.54
C ARG A 131 -8.88 -12.54 -9.61
N GLN A 132 -9.16 -11.26 -9.35
CA GLN A 132 -10.36 -10.84 -8.59
C GLN A 132 -11.54 -10.43 -9.50
N GLY A 133 -11.39 -10.46 -10.81
CA GLY A 133 -12.49 -10.34 -11.77
C GLY A 133 -13.16 -11.69 -12.01
N GLY A 134 -14.02 -12.15 -11.09
CA GLY A 134 -14.78 -13.38 -11.31
C GLY A 134 -15.62 -13.95 -10.15
N GLY A 135 -15.76 -13.24 -9.03
CA GLY A 135 -16.66 -13.63 -7.94
C GLY A 135 -17.93 -12.79 -7.96
N GLN A 136 -19.06 -13.41 -8.31
CA GLN A 136 -20.40 -12.83 -8.20
C GLN A 136 -20.78 -12.57 -6.72
N TRP A 137 -21.22 -11.33 -6.48
CA TRP A 137 -21.88 -10.73 -5.30
C TRP A 137 -20.99 -10.38 -4.09
#